data_AF-A0A2S6NKR1-F1
#
_entry.id   AF-A0A2S6NKR1-F1
#
_cell.length_a   1.000
_cell.length_b   1.000
_cell.length_c   1.000
_cell.angle_alpha   90.00
_cell.angle_beta   90.00
_cell.angle_gamma   90.00
#
_symmetry.space_group_name_H-M   'P 1'
#
loop_
_entity.id
_entity.type
_entity.pdbx_description
1 polymer ?
#
loop_
_entity_poly.entity_id
_entity_poly.type
_entity_poly.pdbx_seq_one_letter_code
_entity_poly.pdbx_strand_id
1 'polypeptide(L)'
;MCVLCSQMFTEIHWSERLLDPETVSQGAGETIRRQSRHGRTRLLGKVLAHYSLDVSDDWSAMNYVVGNRKGKQQVVGSVAELWQAAAKMAGRPLDPLDPALLQRLRTEPEA
;
A
#
# COMPACT_ATOMS: atom_id res chain seq x y z
N MET A 1 -19.23 5.79 15.43
CA MET A 1 -18.99 5.93 13.98
C MET A 1 -20.29 5.52 13.29
N CYS A 2 -20.92 6.37 12.48
CA CYS A 2 -22.25 6.09 11.89
C CYS A 2 -22.19 5.05 10.77
N VAL A 3 -23.30 4.33 10.56
CA VAL A 3 -23.52 3.32 9.51
C VAL A 3 -23.14 3.80 8.11
N LEU A 4 -23.27 5.10 7.82
CA LEU A 4 -22.87 5.65 6.52
C LEU A 4 -21.35 5.53 6.26
N CYS A 5 -20.53 5.63 7.30
CA CYS A 5 -19.09 5.42 7.17
C CYS A 5 -18.77 3.95 6.89
N SER A 6 -19.53 2.98 7.42
CA SER A 6 -19.29 1.56 7.16
C SER A 6 -19.75 1.12 5.76
N GLN A 7 -20.78 1.76 5.21
CA GLN A 7 -21.32 1.44 3.87
C GLN A 7 -20.50 2.02 2.71
N MET A 8 -19.54 2.93 2.95
CA MET A 8 -18.67 3.47 1.90
C MET A 8 -17.48 2.55 1.54
N PHE A 9 -17.33 1.43 2.25
CA PHE A 9 -16.23 0.46 2.07
C PHE A 9 -16.58 -0.72 1.15
N THR A 10 -17.54 -0.58 0.24
CA THR A 10 -18.12 -1.71 -0.51
C THR A 10 -17.22 -2.33 -1.58
N GLU A 11 -16.13 -1.68 -1.98
CA GLU A 11 -15.12 -2.25 -2.90
C GLU A 11 -13.77 -2.41 -2.21
N ILE A 12 -13.70 -3.37 -1.28
CA ILE A 12 -12.44 -3.77 -0.66
C ILE A 12 -11.61 -4.54 -1.69
N HIS A 13 -10.52 -3.95 -2.16
CA HIS A 13 -9.55 -4.61 -3.04
C HIS A 13 -9.03 -5.90 -2.38
N TRP A 14 -8.75 -6.95 -3.16
CA TRP A 14 -8.39 -8.28 -2.62
C TRP A 14 -7.21 -8.26 -1.64
N SER A 15 -6.26 -7.34 -1.83
CA SER A 15 -5.12 -7.13 -0.91
C SER A 15 -5.49 -6.52 0.44
N GLU A 16 -6.76 -6.12 0.62
CA GLU A 16 -7.28 -5.41 1.79
C GLU A 16 -8.40 -6.20 2.48
N ARG A 17 -8.74 -7.38 1.94
CA ARG A 17 -9.79 -8.27 2.46
C ARG A 17 -9.32 -9.05 3.70
N LEU A 18 -8.67 -8.37 4.63
CA LEU A 18 -8.18 -8.93 5.89
C LEU A 18 -9.25 -9.03 6.99
N LEU A 19 -10.45 -8.49 6.75
CA LEU A 19 -11.51 -8.45 7.74
C LEU A 19 -12.75 -9.12 7.19
N ASP A 20 -13.30 -10.04 7.98
CA ASP A 20 -14.67 -10.51 7.82
C ASP A 20 -15.59 -9.28 7.86
N PRO A 21 -16.50 -9.07 6.88
CA PRO A 21 -17.42 -7.93 6.88
C PRO A 21 -18.11 -7.69 8.23
N GLU A 22 -18.40 -8.74 9.00
CA GLU A 22 -18.97 -8.66 10.35
C GLU A 22 -18.03 -7.96 11.36
N THR A 23 -16.73 -8.23 11.30
CA THR A 23 -15.73 -7.60 12.19
C THR A 23 -15.48 -6.12 11.85
N VAL A 24 -15.63 -5.72 10.59
CA VAL A 24 -15.55 -4.30 10.18
C VAL A 24 -16.74 -3.50 10.70
N SER A 25 -17.94 -4.09 10.69
CA SER A 25 -19.19 -3.41 11.07
C SER A 25 -19.26 -3.01 12.55
N GLN A 26 -18.44 -3.61 13.43
CA GLN A 26 -18.46 -3.34 14.88
C GLN A 26 -17.45 -2.27 15.34
N GLY A 27 -16.80 -1.55 14.42
CA GLY A 27 -15.86 -0.46 14.75
C GLY A 27 -14.49 -0.92 15.26
N ALA A 28 -14.38 -2.12 15.83
CA ALA A 28 -13.10 -2.76 16.19
C ALA A 28 -12.23 -3.09 14.96
N GLY A 29 -12.85 -3.36 13.81
CA GLY A 29 -12.15 -3.67 12.57
C GLY A 29 -11.34 -2.50 11.99
N GLU A 30 -11.67 -1.24 12.31
CA GLU A 30 -10.97 -0.08 11.74
C GLU A 30 -9.52 0.02 12.23
N THR A 31 -9.25 -0.27 13.51
CA THR A 31 -7.88 -0.29 14.05
C THR A 31 -7.04 -1.37 13.39
N ILE A 32 -7.60 -2.58 13.25
CA ILE A 32 -6.94 -3.72 12.61
C ILE A 32 -6.70 -3.43 11.12
N ARG A 33 -7.66 -2.80 10.44
CA ARG A 33 -7.53 -2.35 9.04
C ARG A 33 -6.37 -1.39 8.87
N ARG A 34 -6.30 -0.36 9.71
CA ARG A 34 -5.21 0.64 9.71
C ARG A 34 -3.86 0.01 9.97
N GLN A 35 -3.75 -0.84 10.99
CA GLN A 35 -2.49 -1.55 11.29
C GLN A 35 -2.03 -2.44 10.12
N SER A 36 -2.95 -3.23 9.57
CA SER A 36 -2.66 -4.10 8.41
C SER A 36 -2.22 -3.29 7.20
N ARG A 37 -2.87 -2.13 6.96
CA ARG A 37 -2.50 -1.21 5.88
C ARG A 37 -1.13 -0.60 6.12
N HIS A 38 -0.81 -0.10 7.32
CA HIS A 38 0.52 0.40 7.65
C HIS A 38 1.61 -0.66 7.45
N GLY A 39 1.36 -1.90 7.89
CA GLY A 39 2.26 -3.03 7.66
C GLY A 39 2.52 -3.26 6.16
N ARG A 40 1.45 -3.25 5.35
CA ARG A 40 1.56 -3.38 3.89
C ARG A 40 2.28 -2.19 3.24
N THR A 41 1.98 -0.96 3.64
CA THR A 41 2.69 0.25 3.15
C THR A 41 4.18 0.16 3.43
N ARG A 42 4.56 -0.33 4.62
CA ARG A 42 5.96 -0.56 4.98
C ARG A 42 6.64 -1.59 4.08
N LEU A 43 5.99 -2.72 3.80
CA LEU A 43 6.51 -3.73 2.88
C LEU A 43 6.64 -3.21 1.45
N LEU A 44 5.63 -2.50 0.95
CA LEU A 44 5.67 -1.84 -0.35
C LEU A 44 6.81 -0.82 -0.43
N GLY A 45 7.06 -0.07 0.64
CA GLY A 45 8.17 0.88 0.73
C GLY A 45 9.52 0.22 0.55
N LYS A 46 9.75 -0.95 1.16
CA LYS A 46 11.01 -1.71 0.96
C LYS A 46 11.23 -2.08 -0.51
N VAL A 47 10.18 -2.55 -1.18
CA VAL A 47 10.24 -2.91 -2.60
C VAL A 47 10.45 -1.68 -3.48
N LEU A 48 9.65 -0.62 -3.31
CA LEU A 48 9.72 0.60 -4.12
C LEU A 48 11.03 1.36 -3.93
N ALA A 49 11.66 1.27 -2.76
CA ALA A 49 12.97 1.87 -2.50
C ALA A 49 14.08 1.29 -3.40
N HIS A 50 13.94 0.06 -3.91
CA HIS A 50 14.82 -0.51 -4.95
C HIS A 50 14.74 0.28 -6.26
N TYR A 51 13.56 0.83 -6.55
CA TYR A 51 13.26 1.58 -7.75
C TYR A 51 13.41 3.09 -7.59
N SER A 52 14.01 3.56 -6.48
CA SER A 52 14.12 4.98 -6.13
C SER A 52 12.76 5.70 -6.02
N LEU A 53 11.75 4.95 -5.61
CA LEU A 53 10.40 5.42 -5.33
C LEU A 53 10.13 5.29 -3.83
N ASP A 54 9.17 6.07 -3.36
CA ASP A 54 8.65 6.02 -2.00
C ASP A 54 7.14 5.82 -2.02
N VAL A 55 6.59 5.29 -0.92
CA VAL A 55 5.15 5.19 -0.72
C VAL A 55 4.81 5.60 0.69
N SER A 56 3.74 6.39 0.82
CA SER A 56 3.14 6.76 2.08
C SER A 56 1.63 6.55 2.03
N ASP A 57 1.01 6.64 3.21
CA ASP A 57 -0.45 6.59 3.36
C ASP A 57 -0.99 8.01 3.44
N ASP A 58 -2.17 8.25 2.88
CA ASP A 58 -2.82 9.55 2.80
C ASP A 58 -3.55 9.97 4.09
N TRP A 59 -3.10 9.51 5.27
CA TRP A 59 -3.69 9.66 6.62
C TRP A 59 -5.12 9.10 6.80
N SER A 60 -5.89 9.00 5.72
CA SER A 60 -7.24 8.47 5.69
C SER A 60 -7.26 6.92 5.66
N ALA A 61 -6.11 6.30 5.44
CA ALA A 61 -5.96 4.85 5.28
C ALA A 61 -6.82 4.33 4.12
N MET A 62 -7.09 5.17 3.11
CA MET A 62 -7.88 4.82 1.93
C MET A 62 -7.01 4.78 0.69
N ASN A 63 -6.10 5.74 0.54
CA ASN A 63 -5.24 5.84 -0.62
C ASN A 63 -3.77 5.64 -0.26
N TYR A 64 -3.00 5.31 -1.28
CA TYR A 64 -1.55 5.36 -1.26
C TYR A 64 -1.09 6.62 -1.97
N VAL A 65 0.02 7.18 -1.48
CA VAL A 65 0.74 8.23 -2.19
C VAL A 65 2.07 7.64 -2.62
N VAL A 66 2.29 7.52 -3.92
CA VAL A 66 3.59 7.10 -4.48
C VAL A 66 4.38 8.33 -4.89
N GLY A 67 5.64 8.39 -4.46
CA GLY A 67 6.57 9.47 -4.69
C GLY A 67 7.83 9.03 -5.42
N ASN A 68 8.56 10.00 -5.98
CA ASN A 68 9.93 9.81 -6.42
C ASN A 68 10.86 10.89 -5.84
N ARG A 69 12.16 10.65 -5.94
CA ARG A 69 13.20 11.60 -5.50
C ARG A 69 13.22 12.92 -6.27
N LYS A 70 12.49 13.02 -7.38
CA LYS A 70 12.35 14.25 -8.19
C LYS A 70 11.17 15.12 -7.73
N GLY A 71 10.47 14.73 -6.67
CA GLY A 71 9.34 15.47 -6.09
C GLY A 71 8.00 15.22 -6.79
N LYS A 72 7.91 14.29 -7.75
CA LYS A 72 6.63 13.90 -8.33
C LYS A 72 5.91 12.97 -7.37
N GLN A 73 4.64 13.24 -7.08
CA GLN A 73 3.77 12.40 -6.27
C GLN A 73 2.48 12.09 -7.02
N GLN A 74 1.89 10.93 -6.73
CA GLN A 74 0.60 10.51 -7.27
C GLN A 74 -0.19 9.75 -6.21
N VAL A 75 -1.47 10.10 -6.05
CA VAL A 75 -2.40 9.39 -5.17
C VAL A 75 -3.07 8.26 -5.96
N VAL A 76 -3.18 7.08 -5.36
CA VAL A 76 -3.75 5.86 -5.97
C VAL A 76 -4.59 5.09 -4.94
N GLY A 77 -5.69 4.48 -5.38
CA GLY A 77 -6.65 3.83 -4.48
C GLY A 77 -6.32 2.38 -4.11
N SER A 78 -5.46 1.72 -4.89
CA SER A 78 -5.18 0.29 -4.74
C SER A 78 -3.71 -0.07 -5.01
N VAL A 79 -3.30 -1.27 -4.60
CA VAL A 79 -1.96 -1.80 -4.91
C VAL A 79 -1.78 -2.02 -6.41
N ALA A 80 -2.84 -2.37 -7.13
CA ALA A 80 -2.79 -2.53 -8.58
C ALA A 80 -2.47 -1.21 -9.28
N GLU A 81 -3.16 -0.14 -8.90
CA GLU A 81 -2.90 1.22 -9.42
C GLU A 81 -1.52 1.74 -9.00
N LEU A 82 -1.10 1.44 -7.76
CA LEU A 82 0.24 1.76 -7.27
C LEU A 82 1.32 1.16 -8.16
N TRP A 83 1.21 -0.12 -8.54
CA TRP A 83 2.20 -0.77 -9.39
C TRP A 83 2.29 -0.11 -10.77
N GLN A 84 1.13 0.25 -11.36
CA GLN A 84 1.10 0.95 -12.64
C GLN A 84 1.70 2.36 -12.55
N ALA A 85 1.34 3.13 -11.53
CA ALA A 85 1.86 4.49 -11.31
C ALA A 85 3.37 4.47 -11.05
N ALA A 86 3.84 3.54 -10.22
CA ALA A 86 5.24 3.36 -9.90
C ALA A 86 6.06 2.98 -11.15
N ALA A 87 5.57 2.06 -11.99
CA ALA A 87 6.26 1.69 -13.24
C ALA A 87 6.39 2.89 -14.19
N LYS A 88 5.32 3.68 -14.35
CA LYS A 88 5.33 4.93 -15.13
C LYS A 88 6.32 5.95 -14.56
N MET A 89 6.40 6.09 -13.24
CA MET A 89 7.31 7.04 -12.58
C MET A 89 8.78 6.59 -12.63
N ALA A 90 9.04 5.29 -12.54
CA ALA A 90 10.37 4.70 -12.68
C ALA A 90 10.87 4.70 -14.13
N GLY A 91 9.97 4.79 -15.11
CA GLY A 91 10.30 4.72 -16.54
C GLY A 91 10.74 3.33 -16.99
N ARG A 92 10.48 2.30 -16.18
CA ARG A 92 10.81 0.89 -16.43
C ARG A 92 9.78 -0.02 -15.75
N PRO A 93 9.57 -1.24 -16.25
CA PRO A 93 8.72 -2.21 -15.56
C PRO A 93 9.30 -2.54 -14.18
N LEU A 94 8.41 -2.68 -13.20
CA LEU A 94 8.72 -3.14 -11.86
C LEU A 94 8.65 -4.66 -11.86
N ASP A 95 9.80 -5.32 -11.76
CA ASP A 95 9.88 -6.78 -11.64
C ASP A 95 9.88 -7.18 -10.15
N PRO A 96 8.83 -7.84 -9.65
CA PRO A 96 8.78 -8.33 -8.26
C PRO A 96 9.84 -9.41 -7.97
N LEU A 97 10.36 -10.07 -9.01
CA LEU A 97 11.32 -11.16 -8.92
C LEU A 97 12.73 -10.75 -9.36
N ASP A 98 13.00 -9.44 -9.48
CA ASP A 98 14.34 -8.93 -9.81
C ASP A 98 15.37 -9.51 -8.82
N PRO A 99 16.40 -10.24 -9.29
CA PRO A 99 17.42 -10.82 -8.43
C PRO A 99 18.09 -9.80 -7.50
N ALA A 100 18.31 -8.56 -7.96
CA ALA A 100 18.91 -7.50 -7.17
C ALA A 100 17.95 -7.00 -6.07
N LEU A 101 16.65 -6.92 -6.38
CA LEU A 101 15.61 -6.62 -5.39
C LEU A 101 15.58 -7.71 -4.31
N LEU A 102 15.53 -8.98 -4.71
CA LEU A 102 15.47 -10.10 -3.79
C LEU A 102 16.71 -10.19 -2.91
N GLN A 103 17.90 -9.94 -3.46
CA GLN A 103 19.13 -9.90 -2.70
C GLN A 103 19.10 -8.78 -1.65
N ARG A 104 18.66 -7.57 -2.04
CA ARG A 104 18.52 -6.44 -1.13
C ARG A 104 17.56 -6.74 0.02
N LEU A 105 16.38 -7.31 -0.27
CA LEU A 105 15.38 -7.66 0.73
C LEU A 105 15.87 -8.73 1.71
N ARG A 106 16.70 -9.68 1.26
CA ARG A 106 17.30 -10.70 2.14
C ARG A 106 18.35 -10.14 3.10
N THR A 107 19.07 -9.10 2.67
CA THR A 107 20.09 -8.44 3.49
C THR A 107 19.53 -7.40 4.44
N GLU A 108 18.28 -6.97 4.22
CA GLU A 108 17.63 -5.97 5.06
C GLU A 108 17.16 -6.64 6.37
N PRO A 109 17.57 -6.14 7.54
CA PRO A 109 17.13 -6.71 8.82
C PRO A 109 15.60 -6.56 8.97
N GLU A 110 14.96 -7.63 9.46
CA GLU A 110 13.57 -7.57 9.94
C GLU A 110 13.52 -6.67 11.19
N ALA A 111 13.25 -5.38 10.98
CA ALA A 111 12.97 -4.41 12.04
C ALA A 111 11.50 -4.45 12.47
#